data_AF-A0A6G9QQL8-F1
#
_entry.id   AF-A0A6G9QQL8-F1
#
_cell.length_a   1.000
_cell.length_b   1.000
_cell.length_c   1.000
_cell.angle_alpha   90.00
_cell.angle_beta   90.00
_cell.angle_gamma   90.00
#
_symmetry.space_group_name_H-M   'P 1'
#
loop_
_entity.id
_entity.type
_entity.pdbx_description
1 polymer ?
#
loop_
_entity_poly.entity_id
_entity_poly.type
_entity_poly.pdbx_seq_one_letter_code
_entity_poly.pdbx_strand_id
1 'polypeptide(L)'
;MSDNNHLPKRHPLAQQTAAAADISARLNRSRKQAGLLSLSAKNLSVLAVRIGQQAAGLKVLSLFYDEFAQSAIVISNEINRLVARIALDSVSRWRREMFSNKVTQVLESDPLYSTALLMAKKQHVVTCCDEFRLNTQQYCRQLDMQLEELFKFMQSMQVIAVNARIEAGSIPEYQRQMDGLSEKIDQSTAVILEDVHICKSLIKEIL
;
A
#
# COMPACT_ATOMS: atom_id res chain seq x y z
N MET A 1 29.34 10.90 35.18
CA MET A 1 29.24 10.54 33.75
C MET A 1 28.95 9.05 33.67
N SER A 2 27.69 8.68 33.47
CA SER A 2 27.31 7.33 33.05
C SER A 2 26.02 7.47 32.25
N ASP A 3 26.18 7.49 30.93
CA ASP A 3 25.11 7.34 29.95
C ASP A 3 24.38 6.04 30.23
N ASN A 4 23.09 6.13 30.54
CA ASN A 4 22.21 4.97 30.61
C ASN A 4 20.91 5.30 29.89
N ASN A 5 21.03 5.63 28.60
CA ASN A 5 19.90 5.76 27.69
C ASN A 5 19.86 4.54 26.77
N HIS A 6 19.71 3.35 27.35
CA HIS A 6 19.33 2.16 26.58
C HIS A 6 17.80 2.15 26.44
N LEU A 7 17.31 2.92 25.47
CA LEU A 7 16.00 2.66 24.87
C LEU A 7 15.92 1.16 24.55
N PRO A 8 14.88 0.44 25.01
CA PRO A 8 14.74 -0.97 24.69
C PRO A 8 14.70 -1.11 23.16
N LYS A 9 15.58 -1.96 22.60
CA LYS A 9 15.57 -2.30 21.17
C LYS A 9 14.12 -2.65 20.80
N ARG A 10 13.53 -1.90 19.86
CA ARG A 10 12.14 -2.10 19.44
C ARG A 10 11.97 -3.55 19.00
N HIS A 11 10.94 -4.23 19.52
CA HIS A 11 10.65 -5.60 19.15
C HIS A 11 10.44 -5.68 17.62
N PRO A 12 11.03 -6.65 16.89
CA PRO A 12 10.91 -6.73 15.42
C PRO A 12 9.45 -6.70 14.93
N LEU A 13 8.57 -7.41 15.64
CA LEU A 13 7.13 -7.41 15.34
C LEU A 13 6.45 -6.04 15.54
N ALA A 14 6.94 -5.20 16.45
CA ALA A 14 6.45 -3.83 16.61
C ALA A 14 6.90 -2.93 15.45
N GLN A 15 8.09 -3.16 14.89
CA GLN A 15 8.54 -2.50 13.66
C GLN A 15 7.68 -2.93 12.47
N GLN A 16 7.36 -4.22 12.34
CA GLN A 16 6.45 -4.73 11.31
C GLN A 16 5.06 -4.09 11.39
N THR A 17 4.48 -3.98 12.59
CA THR A 17 3.18 -3.32 12.76
C THR A 17 3.23 -1.84 12.41
N ALA A 18 4.31 -1.13 12.77
CA ALA A 18 4.50 0.28 12.41
C ALA A 18 4.66 0.48 10.90
N ALA A 19 5.46 -0.36 10.24
CA ALA A 19 5.64 -0.35 8.79
C ALA A 19 4.31 -0.65 8.07
N ALA A 20 3.55 -1.65 8.54
CA ALA A 20 2.21 -1.93 8.02
C ALA A 20 1.27 -0.72 8.18
N ALA A 21 1.27 -0.05 9.33
CA ALA A 21 0.46 1.16 9.53
C ALA A 21 0.84 2.29 8.57
N ASP A 22 2.14 2.51 8.30
CA ASP A 22 2.60 3.53 7.35
C ASP A 22 2.19 3.18 5.90
N ILE A 23 2.36 1.92 5.49
CA ILE A 23 1.88 1.43 4.18
C ILE A 23 0.38 1.69 4.03
N SER A 24 -0.45 1.34 5.03
CA SER A 24 -1.89 1.61 5.00
C SER A 24 -2.23 3.09 4.89
N ALA A 25 -1.51 3.95 5.62
CA ALA A 25 -1.74 5.40 5.58
C ALA A 25 -1.47 5.96 4.17
N ARG A 26 -0.35 5.55 3.55
CA ARG A 26 0.04 5.96 2.20
C ARG A 26 -0.94 5.46 1.15
N LEU A 27 -1.35 4.20 1.19
CA LEU A 27 -2.31 3.67 0.23
C LEU A 27 -3.69 4.29 0.36
N ASN A 28 -4.11 4.66 1.57
CA ASN A 28 -5.32 5.44 1.74
C ASN A 28 -5.19 6.84 1.12
N ARG A 29 -4.02 7.48 1.22
CA ARG A 29 -3.71 8.73 0.49
C ARG A 29 -3.78 8.50 -1.02
N SER A 30 -3.14 7.47 -1.55
CA SER A 30 -3.18 7.13 -2.98
C SER A 30 -4.59 6.85 -3.48
N ARG A 31 -5.40 6.13 -2.70
CA ARG A 31 -6.82 5.88 -3.02
C ARG A 31 -7.62 7.17 -3.14
N LYS A 32 -7.41 8.13 -2.22
CA LYS A 32 -8.06 9.44 -2.29
C LYS A 32 -7.66 10.19 -3.57
N GLN A 33 -6.38 10.16 -3.92
CA GLN A 33 -5.88 10.76 -5.17
C GLN A 33 -6.48 10.08 -6.41
N ALA A 34 -6.59 8.76 -6.41
CA ALA A 34 -7.26 8.02 -7.49
C ALA A 34 -8.74 8.43 -7.62
N GLY A 35 -9.43 8.69 -6.50
CA GLY A 35 -10.79 9.25 -6.52
C GLY A 35 -10.87 10.64 -7.16
N LEU A 36 -9.95 11.54 -6.81
CA LEU A 36 -9.84 12.87 -7.44
C LEU A 36 -9.51 12.78 -8.93
N LEU A 37 -8.69 11.80 -9.29
CA LEU A 37 -8.35 11.51 -10.67
C LEU A 37 -9.58 11.05 -11.47
N SER A 38 -10.38 10.09 -10.98
CA SER A 38 -11.61 9.65 -11.68
C SER A 38 -12.57 10.82 -11.88
N LEU A 39 -12.72 11.70 -10.89
CA LEU A 39 -13.55 12.89 -11.04
C LEU A 39 -13.00 13.83 -12.14
N SER A 40 -11.68 14.04 -12.15
CA SER A 40 -11.02 14.87 -13.16
C SER A 40 -11.14 14.26 -14.57
N ALA A 41 -11.02 12.94 -14.69
CA ALA A 41 -11.21 12.19 -15.92
C ALA A 41 -12.65 12.33 -16.45
N LYS A 42 -13.66 12.25 -15.58
CA LYS A 42 -15.06 12.47 -15.97
C LYS A 42 -15.31 13.90 -16.44
N ASN A 43 -14.74 14.89 -15.76
CA ASN A 43 -14.81 16.28 -16.19
C ASN A 43 -14.14 16.49 -17.56
N LEU A 44 -13.02 15.80 -17.80
CA LEU A 44 -12.33 15.80 -19.10
C LEU A 44 -13.21 15.22 -20.21
N SER A 45 -13.90 14.11 -19.91
CA SER A 45 -14.81 13.45 -20.84
C SER A 45 -15.97 14.37 -21.26
N VAL A 46 -16.59 15.05 -20.29
CA VAL A 46 -17.67 16.02 -20.55
C VAL A 46 -17.16 17.17 -21.42
N LEU A 47 -15.95 17.68 -21.16
CA LEU A 47 -15.40 18.74 -21.98
C LEU A 47 -15.07 18.26 -23.40
N ALA A 48 -14.52 17.05 -23.54
CA ALA A 48 -14.25 16.46 -24.84
C ALA A 48 -15.52 16.31 -25.69
N VAL A 49 -16.63 15.90 -25.06
CA VAL A 49 -17.96 15.85 -25.72
C VAL A 49 -18.43 17.22 -26.14
N ARG A 50 -18.20 18.26 -25.32
CA ARG A 50 -18.60 19.65 -25.63
C ARG A 50 -17.81 20.24 -26.82
N ILE A 51 -16.52 19.95 -26.91
CA ILE A 51 -15.66 20.41 -28.00
C ILE A 51 -15.95 19.62 -29.29
N GLY A 52 -16.36 18.36 -29.17
CA GLY A 52 -16.73 17.52 -30.30
C GLY A 52 -15.53 16.90 -31.01
N GLN A 53 -15.58 16.82 -32.35
CA GLN A 53 -14.59 16.09 -33.16
C GLN A 53 -13.13 16.54 -32.96
N GLN A 54 -12.91 17.82 -32.66
CA GLN A 54 -11.57 18.37 -32.44
C GLN A 54 -10.91 17.83 -31.16
N ALA A 55 -11.69 17.29 -30.22
CA ALA A 55 -11.23 16.80 -28.92
C ALA A 55 -11.04 15.27 -28.85
N ALA A 56 -10.73 14.61 -29.96
CA ALA A 56 -10.52 13.17 -30.01
C ALA A 56 -9.47 12.69 -28.98
N GLY A 57 -8.29 13.34 -28.94
CA GLY A 57 -7.24 13.05 -27.95
C GLY A 57 -7.69 13.26 -26.49
N LEU A 58 -8.57 14.24 -26.23
CA LEU A 58 -9.12 14.49 -24.89
C LEU A 58 -10.09 13.40 -24.44
N LYS A 59 -10.91 12.91 -25.37
CA LYS A 59 -11.80 11.77 -25.11
C LYS A 59 -10.98 10.54 -24.75
N VAL A 60 -9.91 10.29 -25.50
CA VAL A 60 -8.96 9.21 -25.23
C VAL A 60 -8.34 9.36 -23.84
N LEU A 61 -7.78 10.53 -23.49
CA LEU A 61 -7.24 10.82 -22.15
C LEU A 61 -8.27 10.55 -21.05
N SER A 62 -9.51 11.01 -21.23
CA SER A 62 -10.56 10.87 -20.22
C SER A 62 -10.89 9.41 -19.90
N LEU A 63 -10.96 8.56 -20.91
CA LEU A 63 -11.23 7.13 -20.74
C LEU A 63 -10.07 6.46 -20.03
N PHE A 64 -8.86 6.75 -20.47
CA PHE A 64 -7.66 6.15 -19.91
C PHE A 64 -7.42 6.55 -18.43
N TYR A 65 -7.66 7.81 -18.07
CA TYR A 65 -7.54 8.22 -16.66
C TYR A 65 -8.65 7.68 -15.76
N ASP A 66 -9.86 7.47 -16.29
CA ASP A 66 -10.94 6.83 -15.52
C ASP A 66 -10.63 5.35 -15.29
N GLU A 67 -10.10 4.65 -16.30
CA GLU A 67 -9.62 3.28 -16.16
C GLU A 67 -8.45 3.21 -15.16
N PHE A 68 -7.49 4.14 -15.26
CA PHE A 68 -6.37 4.24 -14.31
C PHE A 68 -6.87 4.39 -12.87
N ALA A 69 -7.75 5.37 -12.64
CA ALA A 69 -8.32 5.64 -11.34
C ALA A 69 -9.07 4.43 -10.78
N GLN A 70 -9.85 3.73 -11.62
CA GLN A 70 -10.63 2.58 -11.19
C GLN A 70 -9.71 1.41 -10.75
N SER A 71 -8.70 1.06 -11.53
CA SER A 71 -7.76 0.00 -11.13
C SER A 71 -6.93 0.41 -9.92
N ALA A 72 -6.51 1.68 -9.84
CA ALA A 72 -5.78 2.20 -8.68
C ALA A 72 -6.63 2.09 -7.39
N ILE A 73 -7.93 2.36 -7.45
CA ILE A 73 -8.85 2.18 -6.32
C ILE A 73 -8.96 0.70 -5.93
N VAL A 74 -9.16 -0.19 -6.91
CA VAL A 74 -9.30 -1.64 -6.67
C VAL A 74 -8.03 -2.21 -6.04
N ILE A 75 -6.87 -1.95 -6.65
CA ILE A 75 -5.59 -2.44 -6.15
C ILE A 75 -5.29 -1.85 -4.78
N SER A 76 -5.50 -0.54 -4.56
CA SER A 76 -5.30 0.08 -3.23
C SER A 76 -6.19 -0.52 -2.14
N ASN A 77 -7.40 -0.96 -2.47
CA ASN A 77 -8.28 -1.64 -1.51
C ASN A 77 -7.75 -3.03 -1.15
N GLU A 78 -7.35 -3.82 -2.13
CA GLU A 78 -6.80 -5.15 -1.87
C GLU A 78 -5.49 -5.05 -1.08
N ILE A 79 -4.65 -4.08 -1.42
CA ILE A 79 -3.42 -3.86 -0.67
C ILE A 79 -3.73 -3.49 0.79
N ASN A 80 -4.65 -2.56 1.04
CA ASN A 80 -5.03 -2.20 2.41
C ASN A 80 -5.53 -3.41 3.21
N ARG A 81 -6.25 -4.34 2.56
CA ARG A 81 -6.70 -5.60 3.18
C ARG A 81 -5.51 -6.47 3.60
N LEU A 82 -4.52 -6.64 2.72
CA LEU A 82 -3.31 -7.43 3.01
C LEU A 82 -2.49 -6.81 4.15
N VAL A 83 -2.31 -5.50 4.14
CA VAL A 83 -1.54 -4.78 5.16
C VAL A 83 -2.20 -4.86 6.53
N ALA A 84 -3.54 -4.77 6.59
CA ALA A 84 -4.28 -4.99 7.83
C ALA A 84 -4.09 -6.42 8.38
N ARG A 85 -4.03 -7.43 7.50
CA ARG A 85 -3.73 -8.82 7.91
C ARG A 85 -2.32 -8.95 8.49
N ILE A 86 -1.32 -8.36 7.84
CA ILE A 86 0.07 -8.32 8.34
C ILE A 86 0.11 -7.69 9.74
N ALA A 87 -0.52 -6.53 9.94
CA ALA A 87 -0.53 -5.86 11.23
C ALA A 87 -1.16 -6.72 12.34
N LEU A 88 -2.32 -7.35 12.05
CA LEU A 88 -3.01 -8.22 13.01
C LEU A 88 -2.19 -9.47 13.35
N ASP A 89 -1.54 -10.09 12.36
CA ASP A 89 -0.69 -11.26 12.56
C ASP A 89 0.57 -10.90 13.36
N SER A 90 1.22 -9.76 13.06
CA SER A 90 2.39 -9.28 13.83
C SER A 90 2.04 -9.05 15.30
N VAL A 91 0.91 -8.39 15.61
CA VAL A 91 0.48 -8.17 17.01
C VAL A 91 0.11 -9.48 17.69
N SER A 92 -0.60 -10.37 17.00
CA SER A 92 -0.99 -11.68 17.53
C SER A 92 0.22 -12.54 17.85
N ARG A 93 1.21 -12.54 16.95
CA ARG A 93 2.47 -13.24 17.13
C ARG A 93 3.29 -12.64 18.27
N TRP A 94 3.33 -11.32 18.41
CA TRP A 94 4.07 -10.66 19.49
C TRP A 94 3.53 -11.05 20.87
N ARG A 95 2.21 -11.03 21.05
CA ARG A 95 1.57 -11.47 22.31
C ARG A 95 1.88 -12.92 22.65
N ARG A 96 1.95 -13.79 21.62
CA ARG A 96 2.24 -15.21 21.74
C ARG A 96 3.72 -15.49 22.06
N GLU A 97 4.64 -14.77 21.42
CA GLU A 97 6.07 -14.84 21.72
C GLU A 97 6.35 -14.37 23.15
N MET A 98 5.70 -13.28 23.60
CA MET A 98 5.79 -12.81 24.99
C MET A 98 5.34 -13.88 25.99
N PHE A 99 4.24 -14.58 25.70
CA PHE A 99 3.79 -15.71 26.52
C PHE A 99 4.84 -16.84 26.54
N SER A 100 5.31 -17.26 25.36
CA SER A 100 6.31 -18.35 25.25
C SER A 100 7.61 -18.03 26.00
N ASN A 101 8.08 -16.78 25.90
CA ASN A 101 9.26 -16.30 26.60
C ASN A 101 9.05 -16.33 28.12
N LYS A 102 7.87 -15.90 28.59
CA LYS A 102 7.57 -15.91 30.03
C LYS A 102 7.46 -17.34 30.58
N VAL A 103 6.85 -18.26 29.82
CA VAL A 103 6.80 -19.68 30.19
C VAL A 103 8.20 -20.29 30.25
N THR A 104 9.06 -19.96 29.27
CA THR A 104 10.46 -20.41 29.26
C THR A 104 11.19 -19.93 30.52
N GLN A 105 11.07 -18.65 30.86
CA GLN A 105 11.70 -18.07 32.04
C GLN A 105 11.28 -18.77 33.34
N VAL A 106 9.99 -19.11 33.49
CA VAL A 106 9.49 -19.82 34.68
C VAL A 106 10.07 -21.23 34.76
N LEU A 107 10.09 -21.97 33.65
CA LEU A 107 10.61 -23.33 33.59
C LEU A 107 12.13 -23.40 33.84
N GLU A 108 12.87 -22.38 33.42
CA GLU A 108 14.31 -22.24 33.70
C GLU A 108 14.57 -21.88 35.17
N SER A 109 13.68 -21.12 35.80
CA SER A 109 13.82 -20.68 37.19
C SER A 109 13.47 -21.78 38.19
N ASP A 110 12.44 -22.58 37.89
CA ASP A 110 12.04 -23.72 38.70
C ASP A 110 11.38 -24.81 37.83
N PRO A 111 12.13 -25.89 37.52
CA PRO A 111 11.65 -27.00 36.69
C PRO A 111 10.44 -27.74 37.28
N LEU A 112 10.16 -27.61 38.58
CA LEU A 112 9.02 -28.27 39.23
C LEU A 112 7.67 -27.69 38.78
N TYR A 113 7.64 -26.48 38.21
CA TYR A 113 6.44 -25.91 37.57
C TYR A 113 6.15 -26.50 36.18
N SER A 114 7.00 -27.39 35.67
CA SER A 114 6.81 -28.06 34.40
C SER A 114 5.64 -29.05 34.43
N THR A 115 4.46 -28.56 34.10
CA THR A 115 3.29 -29.41 33.86
C THR A 115 3.16 -29.79 32.38
N ALA A 116 2.66 -30.99 32.11
CA ALA A 116 2.41 -31.46 30.73
C ALA A 116 1.49 -30.51 29.96
N LEU A 117 0.50 -29.90 30.63
CA LEU A 117 -0.39 -28.90 30.04
C LEU A 117 0.36 -27.63 29.62
N LEU A 118 1.28 -27.14 30.44
CA LEU A 118 2.06 -25.94 30.15
C LEU A 118 3.01 -26.17 28.97
N MET A 119 3.67 -27.33 28.92
CA MET A 119 4.50 -27.73 27.78
C MET A 119 3.69 -27.87 26.49
N ALA A 120 2.52 -28.51 26.55
CA ALA A 120 1.62 -28.64 25.40
C ALA A 120 1.13 -27.26 24.88
N LYS A 121 0.75 -26.35 25.79
CA LYS A 121 0.36 -24.98 25.42
C LYS A 121 1.53 -24.19 24.82
N LYS A 122 2.73 -24.32 25.37
CA LYS A 122 3.95 -23.70 24.81
C LYS A 122 4.21 -24.19 23.40
N GLN A 123 4.17 -25.51 23.18
CA GLN A 123 4.39 -26.10 21.86
C GLN A 123 3.35 -25.63 20.84
N HIS A 124 2.06 -25.62 21.23
CA HIS A 124 0.99 -25.10 20.38
C HIS A 124 1.20 -23.64 20.00
N VAL A 125 1.64 -22.81 20.95
CA VAL A 125 1.96 -21.40 20.70
C VAL A 125 3.09 -21.25 19.67
N VAL A 126 4.15 -22.05 19.78
CA VAL A 126 5.27 -22.05 18.82
C VAL A 126 4.76 -22.40 17.41
N THR A 127 3.95 -23.45 17.27
CA THR A 127 3.37 -23.84 15.97
C THR A 127 2.51 -22.72 15.38
N CYS A 128 1.65 -22.07 16.17
CA CYS A 128 0.87 -20.92 15.69
C CYS A 128 1.77 -19.74 15.26
N CYS A 129 2.88 -19.48 15.98
CA CYS A 129 3.81 -18.42 15.60
C CYS A 129 4.46 -18.69 14.23
N ASP A 130 4.77 -19.95 13.92
CA ASP A 130 5.26 -20.35 12.60
C ASP A 130 4.19 -20.18 11.51
N GLU A 131 2.93 -20.53 11.78
CA GLU A 131 1.82 -20.29 10.86
C GLU A 131 1.65 -18.80 10.54
N PHE A 132 1.65 -17.93 11.55
CA PHE A 132 1.57 -16.47 11.35
C PHE A 132 2.76 -15.94 10.56
N ARG A 133 3.96 -16.48 10.77
CA ARG A 133 5.16 -16.11 10.00
C ARG A 133 4.98 -16.47 8.52
N LEU A 134 4.53 -17.67 8.21
CA LEU A 134 4.28 -18.11 6.83
C LEU A 134 3.18 -17.28 6.16
N ASN A 135 2.07 -17.02 6.87
CA ASN A 135 0.99 -16.16 6.38
C ASN A 135 1.49 -14.75 6.08
N THR A 136 2.25 -14.14 6.99
CA THR A 136 2.85 -12.81 6.80
C THR A 136 3.75 -12.77 5.56
N GLN A 137 4.59 -13.78 5.37
CA GLN A 137 5.44 -13.88 4.16
C GLN A 137 4.62 -14.04 2.88
N GLN A 138 3.51 -14.76 2.92
CA GLN A 138 2.59 -14.88 1.79
C GLN A 138 1.90 -13.54 1.51
N TYR A 139 1.42 -12.84 2.53
CA TYR A 139 0.80 -11.52 2.37
C TYR A 139 1.78 -10.48 1.82
N CYS A 140 3.04 -10.49 2.28
CA CYS A 140 4.07 -9.59 1.74
C CYS A 140 4.37 -9.85 0.26
N ARG A 141 4.38 -11.12 -0.17
CA ARG A 141 4.53 -11.48 -1.59
C ARG A 141 3.34 -11.01 -2.43
N GLN A 142 2.12 -11.20 -1.92
CA GLN A 142 0.90 -10.72 -2.60
C GLN A 142 0.88 -9.20 -2.70
N LEU A 143 1.27 -8.53 -1.61
CA LEU A 143 1.41 -7.08 -1.52
C LEU A 143 2.40 -6.52 -2.55
N ASP A 144 3.59 -7.14 -2.69
CA ASP A 144 4.59 -6.73 -3.68
C ASP A 144 4.10 -6.91 -5.13
N MET A 145 3.44 -8.04 -5.42
CA MET A 145 2.84 -8.29 -6.74
C MET A 145 1.77 -7.24 -7.09
N GLN A 146 0.90 -6.90 -6.14
CA GLN A 146 -0.14 -5.88 -6.34
C GLN A 146 0.45 -4.48 -6.55
N LEU A 147 1.51 -4.12 -5.82
CA LEU A 147 2.20 -2.85 -6.04
C LEU A 147 2.94 -2.83 -7.38
N GLU A 148 3.48 -3.95 -7.83
CA GLU A 148 4.10 -4.06 -9.15
C GLU A 148 3.08 -3.94 -10.29
N GLU A 149 1.90 -4.55 -10.13
CA GLU A 149 0.80 -4.42 -11.07
C GLU A 149 0.35 -2.96 -11.19
N LEU A 150 0.14 -2.28 -10.07
CA LEU A 150 -0.22 -0.85 -10.05
C LEU A 150 0.87 0.00 -10.71
N PHE A 151 2.14 -0.30 -10.46
CA PHE A 151 3.26 0.40 -11.06
C PHE A 151 3.35 0.21 -12.58
N LYS A 152 3.21 -1.03 -13.08
CA LYS A 152 3.22 -1.32 -14.53
C LYS A 152 2.06 -0.64 -15.23
N PHE A 153 0.87 -0.69 -14.63
CA PHE A 153 -0.30 -0.03 -15.17
C PHE A 153 -0.10 1.49 -15.29
N MET A 154 0.53 2.12 -14.28
CA MET A 154 0.91 3.54 -14.34
C MET A 154 1.93 3.87 -15.44
N GLN A 155 2.95 3.03 -15.63
CA GLN A 155 3.97 3.27 -16.66
C GLN A 155 3.36 3.24 -18.07
N SER A 156 2.51 2.24 -18.35
CA SER A 156 1.77 2.18 -19.62
C SER A 156 0.91 3.42 -19.82
N MET A 157 0.29 3.92 -18.75
CA MET A 157 -0.56 5.10 -18.79
C MET A 157 0.19 6.38 -19.15
N GLN A 158 1.40 6.60 -18.59
CA GLN A 158 2.20 7.80 -18.88
C GLN A 158 2.54 7.94 -20.37
N VAL A 159 2.85 6.83 -21.06
CA VAL A 159 3.16 6.84 -22.50
C VAL A 159 1.96 7.29 -23.31
N ILE A 160 0.77 6.77 -22.99
CA ILE A 160 -0.48 7.09 -23.68
C ILE A 160 -0.89 8.55 -23.42
N ALA A 161 -0.72 9.01 -22.19
CA ALA A 161 -1.01 10.37 -21.79
C ALA A 161 -0.21 11.42 -22.57
N VAL A 162 1.09 11.18 -22.79
CA VAL A 162 1.95 12.08 -23.55
C VAL A 162 1.47 12.22 -25.00
N ASN A 163 1.17 11.11 -25.66
CA ASN A 163 0.74 11.12 -27.06
C ASN A 163 -0.60 11.86 -27.23
N ALA A 164 -1.57 11.58 -26.36
CA ALA A 164 -2.87 12.22 -26.45
C ALA A 164 -2.86 13.71 -26.04
N ARG A 165 -1.87 14.13 -25.22
CA ARG A 165 -1.64 15.55 -24.89
C ARG A 165 -1.12 16.35 -26.08
N ILE A 166 -0.21 15.78 -26.88
CA ILE A 166 0.30 16.41 -28.10
C ILE A 166 -0.85 16.69 -29.08
N GLU A 167 -1.77 15.74 -29.20
CA GLU A 167 -2.95 15.87 -30.07
C GLU A 167 -3.94 16.93 -29.54
N ALA A 168 -4.20 16.93 -28.22
CA ALA A 168 -5.15 17.85 -27.57
C ALA A 168 -4.67 19.31 -27.47
N GLY A 169 -3.36 19.54 -27.39
CA GLY A 169 -2.75 20.89 -27.30
C GLY A 169 -2.96 21.75 -28.55
N SER A 170 -3.57 21.20 -29.60
CA SER A 170 -3.87 21.87 -30.85
C SER A 170 -5.16 22.72 -30.84
N ILE A 171 -5.90 22.79 -29.71
CA ILE A 171 -7.19 23.49 -29.58
C ILE A 171 -7.05 24.77 -28.71
N PRO A 172 -6.89 25.96 -29.30
CA PRO A 172 -6.55 27.19 -28.56
C PRO A 172 -7.68 27.69 -27.64
N GLU A 173 -8.94 27.49 -28.05
CA GLU A 173 -10.12 28.04 -27.35
C GLU A 173 -10.36 27.41 -25.97
N TYR A 174 -9.89 26.18 -25.75
CA TYR A 174 -10.09 25.43 -24.50
C TYR A 174 -8.80 25.17 -23.73
N GLN A 175 -7.66 25.63 -24.24
CA GLN A 175 -6.33 25.33 -23.74
C GLN A 175 -6.17 25.60 -22.25
N ARG A 176 -6.63 26.76 -21.77
CA ARG A 176 -6.52 27.15 -20.36
C ARG A 176 -7.29 26.21 -19.39
N GLN A 177 -8.46 25.71 -19.81
CA GLN A 177 -9.23 24.73 -19.03
C GLN A 177 -8.57 23.35 -19.07
N MET A 178 -7.91 23.03 -20.19
CA MET A 178 -7.20 21.77 -20.39
C MET A 178 -5.90 21.68 -19.62
N ASP A 179 -5.14 22.77 -19.56
CA ASP A 179 -3.92 22.85 -18.78
C ASP A 179 -4.21 22.63 -17.30
N GLY A 180 -5.22 23.34 -16.75
CA GLY A 180 -5.58 23.20 -15.34
C GLY A 180 -6.15 21.83 -14.96
N LEU A 181 -6.79 21.12 -15.88
CA LEU A 181 -7.27 19.76 -15.62
C LEU A 181 -6.14 18.72 -15.76
N SER A 182 -5.28 18.88 -16.77
CA SER A 182 -4.12 18.03 -16.98
C SER A 182 -3.13 18.13 -15.82
N GLU A 183 -2.93 19.34 -15.29
CA GLU A 183 -2.07 19.57 -14.12
C GLU A 183 -2.58 18.83 -12.88
N LYS A 184 -3.89 18.85 -12.61
CA LYS A 184 -4.47 18.11 -11.47
C LYS A 184 -4.30 16.60 -11.61
N ILE A 185 -4.42 16.10 -12.83
CA ILE A 185 -4.23 14.70 -13.16
C ILE A 185 -2.75 14.30 -12.95
N ASP A 186 -1.81 15.12 -13.43
CA ASP A 186 -0.38 14.90 -13.25
C ASP A 186 0.02 14.91 -11.78
N GLN A 187 -0.50 15.88 -11.00
CA GLN A 187 -0.29 15.95 -9.55
C GLN A 187 -0.83 14.70 -8.83
N SER A 188 -2.07 14.29 -9.14
CA SER A 188 -2.68 13.10 -8.52
C SER A 188 -1.87 11.84 -8.83
N THR A 189 -1.41 11.71 -10.08
CA THR A 189 -0.62 10.57 -10.55
C THR A 189 0.75 10.53 -9.88
N ALA A 190 1.42 11.67 -9.74
CA ALA A 190 2.72 11.78 -9.09
C ALA A 190 2.67 11.35 -7.62
N VAL A 191 1.63 11.75 -6.88
CA VAL A 191 1.45 11.35 -5.48
C VAL A 191 1.22 9.84 -5.35
N ILE A 192 0.44 9.24 -6.25
CA ILE A 192 0.23 7.77 -6.26
C ILE A 192 1.56 7.05 -6.51
N LEU A 193 2.37 7.55 -7.46
CA LEU A 193 3.69 6.96 -7.76
C LEU A 193 4.65 7.01 -6.57
N GLU A 194 4.72 8.16 -5.91
CA GLU A 194 5.55 8.34 -4.72
C GLU A 194 5.15 7.35 -3.62
N ASP A 195 3.84 7.26 -3.33
CA ASP A 195 3.32 6.36 -2.30
C ASP A 195 3.62 4.89 -2.62
N VAL A 196 3.41 4.45 -3.86
CA VAL A 196 3.70 3.07 -4.29
C VAL A 196 5.20 2.75 -4.14
N HIS A 197 6.07 3.69 -4.49
CA HIS A 197 7.51 3.49 -4.37
C HIS A 197 7.96 3.34 -2.91
N ILE A 198 7.43 4.19 -2.02
CA ILE A 198 7.73 4.12 -0.58
C ILE A 198 7.14 2.85 0.03
N CYS A 199 5.94 2.43 -0.38
CA CYS A 199 5.37 1.17 0.08
C CYS A 199 6.28 -0.02 -0.28
N LYS A 200 6.86 -0.02 -1.49
CA LYS A 200 7.83 -1.06 -1.90
C LYS A 200 9.09 -1.08 -1.06
N SER A 201 9.60 0.08 -0.62
CA SER A 201 10.76 0.09 0.29
C SER A 201 10.39 -0.44 1.67
N LEU A 202 9.23 -0.06 2.21
CA LEU A 202 8.77 -0.48 3.54
C LEU A 202 8.49 -1.98 3.64
N ILE A 203 8.09 -2.65 2.55
CA ILE A 203 7.91 -4.12 2.53
C ILE A 203 9.21 -4.85 2.85
N LYS A 204 10.34 -4.31 2.39
CA LYS A 204 11.67 -4.89 2.69
C LYS A 204 12.04 -4.78 4.16
N GLU A 205 11.40 -3.88 4.91
CA GLU A 205 11.59 -3.75 6.36
C GLU A 205 10.67 -4.70 7.16
N ILE A 206 9.64 -5.25 6.51
CA ILE A 206 8.72 -6.23 7.13
C ILE A 206 9.27 -7.66 7.04
N LEU A 207 9.93 -7.99 5.91
CA LEU A 207 10.54 -9.30 5.63
C LEU A 207 11.86 -9.51 6.36
#